data_AF-A0A447N630-F1
#
_entry.id   AF-A0A447N630-F1
#
_cell.length_a   1.000
_cell.length_b   1.000
_cell.length_c   1.000
_cell.angle_alpha   90.00
_cell.angle_beta   90.00
_cell.angle_gamma   90.00
#
_symmetry.space_group_name_H-M   'P 1'
#
loop_
_entity.id
_entity.type
_entity.pdbx_description
1 polymer ?
#
loop_
_entity_poly.entity_id
_entity_poly.type
_entity_poly.pdbx_seq_one_letter_code
_entity_poly.pdbx_strand_id
1 'polypeptide(L)'
;MSQEMDGNKSHSHTARAQDTDLGTKSTSSFDYGTKSTNTTGNHTHQFGGYINSYWGDSNHTSFQPGGGAWTQAAGDHAHTVYIGGHEHTMYIGPHGHVVIVDADGNAETTVKNIAFNYIVRLA
;
A
#
# COMPACT_ATOMS: atom_id res chain seq x y z
N MET A 1 41.64 -19.36 -59.78
CA MET A 1 40.78 -20.19 -58.92
C MET A 1 40.31 -19.30 -57.79
N SER A 2 39.00 -19.15 -57.61
CA SER A 2 38.46 -18.44 -56.43
C SER A 2 38.45 -19.40 -55.24
N GLN A 3 38.60 -18.84 -54.04
CA GLN A 3 38.37 -19.54 -52.77
C GLN A 3 37.16 -18.89 -52.08
N GLU A 4 36.42 -19.69 -51.35
CA GLU A 4 35.27 -19.26 -50.55
C GLU A 4 35.56 -19.60 -49.09
N MET A 5 35.34 -18.63 -48.19
CA MET A 5 35.43 -18.84 -46.74
C MET A 5 34.18 -19.58 -46.25
N ASP A 6 34.31 -20.34 -45.18
CA ASP A 6 33.17 -20.93 -44.50
C ASP A 6 32.29 -19.85 -43.84
N GLY A 7 31.04 -20.20 -43.55
CA GLY A 7 30.12 -19.25 -42.93
C GLY A 7 28.78 -19.88 -42.59
N ASN A 8 28.26 -19.52 -41.42
CA ASN A 8 26.90 -19.89 -41.05
C ASN A 8 25.89 -19.08 -41.86
N LYS A 9 24.76 -19.72 -42.21
CA LYS A 9 23.66 -19.05 -42.90
C LYS A 9 22.94 -18.11 -41.94
N SER A 10 22.48 -16.97 -42.45
CA SER A 10 21.63 -16.04 -41.68
C SER A 10 20.39 -16.77 -41.16
N HIS A 11 20.19 -16.70 -39.84
CA HIS A 11 19.06 -17.27 -39.13
C HIS A 11 18.79 -16.46 -37.86
N SER A 12 17.66 -16.73 -37.21
CA SER A 12 17.24 -16.12 -35.95
C SER A 12 16.73 -17.18 -34.99
N HIS A 13 16.77 -16.89 -33.69
CA HIS A 13 16.13 -17.70 -32.67
C HIS A 13 14.88 -17.03 -32.13
N THR A 14 13.89 -17.83 -31.72
CA THR A 14 12.83 -17.35 -30.84
C THR A 14 13.33 -17.46 -29.39
N ALA A 15 13.00 -16.47 -28.56
CA ALA A 15 13.36 -16.45 -27.15
C ALA A 15 12.19 -15.89 -26.33
N ARG A 16 12.13 -16.26 -25.05
CA ARG A 16 11.14 -15.75 -24.10
C ARG A 16 11.77 -15.63 -22.72
N ALA A 17 11.52 -14.51 -22.04
CA ALA A 17 11.74 -14.37 -20.62
C ALA A 17 10.58 -15.04 -19.85
N GLN A 18 10.90 -15.70 -18.73
CA GLN A 18 9.90 -16.28 -17.85
C GLN A 18 9.25 -15.19 -16.99
N ASP A 19 8.01 -15.43 -16.57
CA ASP A 19 7.27 -14.51 -15.71
C ASP A 19 7.92 -14.48 -14.31
N THR A 20 7.97 -13.31 -13.67
CA THR A 20 8.54 -13.12 -12.32
C THR A 20 7.52 -12.47 -11.40
N ASP A 21 7.17 -13.15 -10.30
CA ASP A 21 6.34 -12.58 -9.24
C ASP A 21 7.24 -11.84 -8.23
N LEU A 22 6.98 -10.55 -8.02
CA LEU A 22 7.72 -9.71 -7.06
C LEU A 22 7.16 -9.82 -5.63
N GLY A 23 6.00 -10.45 -5.46
CA GLY A 23 5.32 -10.67 -4.19
C GLY A 23 4.75 -9.40 -3.55
N THR A 24 4.19 -9.58 -2.36
CA THR A 24 3.60 -8.49 -1.56
C THR A 24 4.68 -7.69 -0.84
N LYS A 25 4.52 -6.36 -0.79
CA LYS A 25 5.39 -5.44 -0.04
C LYS A 25 4.57 -4.65 0.98
N SER A 26 5.14 -4.46 2.16
CA SER A 26 4.56 -3.59 3.19
C SER A 26 5.03 -2.15 2.99
N THR A 27 4.17 -1.20 3.33
CA THR A 27 4.54 0.21 3.43
C THR A 27 5.23 0.51 4.77
N SER A 28 5.81 1.70 4.91
CA SER A 28 6.30 2.20 6.19
C SER A 28 5.15 2.46 7.16
N SER A 29 5.43 2.44 8.46
CA SER A 29 4.46 2.81 9.50
C SER A 29 4.18 4.32 9.50
N PHE A 30 2.93 4.69 9.76
CA PHE A 30 2.50 6.07 9.99
C PHE A 30 1.56 6.11 11.20
N ASP A 31 1.81 7.02 12.15
CA ASP A 31 1.03 7.19 13.38
C ASP A 31 0.37 8.58 13.39
N TYR A 32 -0.97 8.61 13.50
CA TYR A 32 -1.74 9.84 13.62
C TYR A 32 -1.62 10.48 15.02
N GLY A 33 -1.13 9.75 16.01
CA GLY A 33 -1.03 10.17 17.41
C GLY A 33 -2.39 10.42 18.05
N THR A 34 -2.39 11.22 19.12
CA THR A 34 -3.62 11.65 19.80
C THR A 34 -4.22 12.88 19.14
N LYS A 35 -5.53 12.85 18.88
CA LYS A 35 -6.30 13.98 18.33
C LYS A 35 -7.31 14.44 19.38
N SER A 36 -7.32 15.74 19.67
CA SER A 36 -8.29 16.36 20.57
C SER A 36 -9.51 16.87 19.80
N THR A 37 -10.66 16.89 20.47
CA THR A 37 -11.88 17.55 19.99
C THR A 37 -11.87 19.04 20.34
N ASN A 38 -12.83 19.80 19.82
CA ASN A 38 -13.07 21.18 20.26
C ASN A 38 -13.79 21.21 21.62
N THR A 39 -13.61 22.30 22.37
CA THR A 39 -14.31 22.53 23.65
C THR A 39 -15.73 23.02 23.39
N THR A 40 -16.74 22.30 23.89
CA THR A 40 -18.17 22.64 23.77
C THR A 40 -18.98 21.98 24.90
N GLY A 41 -20.29 22.25 24.98
CA GLY A 41 -21.23 21.58 25.90
C GLY A 41 -21.42 22.25 27.26
N ASN A 42 -20.69 23.34 27.55
CA ASN A 42 -20.89 24.11 28.78
C ASN A 42 -22.29 24.73 28.82
N HIS A 43 -23.05 24.44 29.87
CA HIS A 43 -24.36 25.01 30.13
C HIS A 43 -24.66 24.99 31.63
N THR A 44 -25.62 25.79 32.08
CA THR A 44 -25.96 25.97 33.50
C THR A 44 -27.44 25.70 33.76
N HIS A 45 -27.74 25.00 34.86
CA HIS A 45 -29.09 24.88 35.43
C HIS A 45 -29.10 25.56 36.80
N GLN A 46 -30.11 26.38 37.09
CA GLN A 46 -30.25 27.08 38.36
C GLN A 46 -31.65 26.85 38.94
N PHE A 47 -31.71 26.53 40.24
CA PHE A 47 -32.94 26.63 41.02
C PHE A 47 -32.75 27.60 42.18
N GLY A 48 -33.85 28.01 42.78
CA GLY A 48 -33.90 29.05 43.79
C GLY A 48 -33.63 28.54 45.17
N GLY A 49 -34.60 27.80 45.68
CA GLY A 49 -34.56 27.22 47.00
C GLY A 49 -35.72 26.27 47.21
N TYR A 50 -35.64 25.53 48.32
CA TYR A 50 -36.69 24.64 48.77
C TYR A 50 -37.76 25.48 49.47
N ILE A 51 -38.98 25.48 48.93
CA ILE A 51 -40.13 25.98 49.68
C ILE A 51 -40.80 24.78 50.31
N ASN A 52 -40.71 24.69 51.64
CA ASN A 52 -41.40 23.69 52.43
C ASN A 52 -42.69 24.30 52.97
N SER A 53 -43.83 23.69 52.68
CA SER A 53 -45.06 24.01 53.39
C SER A 53 -45.25 23.02 54.54
N TYR A 54 -45.55 23.52 55.74
CA TYR A 54 -45.65 22.68 56.94
C TYR A 54 -47.10 22.53 57.45
N TRP A 55 -48.06 23.31 56.92
CA TRP A 55 -49.44 23.35 57.44
C TRP A 55 -50.48 23.61 56.34
N GLY A 56 -51.46 22.71 56.20
CA GLY A 56 -52.69 22.92 55.41
C GLY A 56 -52.71 22.36 53.98
N ASP A 57 -51.60 21.86 53.44
CA ASP A 57 -51.48 21.43 52.03
C ASP A 57 -50.60 20.17 51.83
N SER A 58 -50.73 19.21 52.74
CA SER A 58 -50.10 17.88 52.65
C SER A 58 -48.56 17.84 52.74
N ASN A 59 -47.92 18.90 53.22
CA ASN A 59 -46.49 18.91 53.57
C ASN A 59 -45.59 18.55 52.39
N HIS A 60 -45.54 19.42 51.39
CA HIS A 60 -44.77 19.20 50.15
C HIS A 60 -43.60 20.18 50.03
N THR A 61 -42.60 19.77 49.26
CA THR A 61 -41.43 20.59 48.91
C THR A 61 -41.56 21.01 47.44
N SER A 62 -41.47 22.32 47.16
CA SER A 62 -41.47 22.84 45.78
C SER A 62 -40.14 23.51 45.45
N PHE A 63 -39.74 23.42 44.18
CA PHE A 63 -38.55 24.05 43.63
C PHE A 63 -38.95 25.28 42.84
N GLN A 64 -38.55 26.47 43.30
CA GLN A 64 -38.72 27.70 42.53
C GLN A 64 -37.51 27.91 41.60
N PRO A 65 -37.69 28.46 40.38
CA PRO A 65 -36.57 28.90 39.56
C PRO A 65 -35.92 30.17 40.14
N GLY A 66 -34.59 30.28 40.05
CA GLY A 66 -33.83 31.49 40.44
C GLY A 66 -33.66 31.68 41.96
N GLY A 67 -32.43 31.98 42.42
CA GLY A 67 -32.10 32.13 43.85
C GLY A 67 -30.73 31.60 44.26
N GLY A 68 -29.98 31.01 43.32
CA GLY A 68 -28.53 30.82 43.45
C GLY A 68 -28.11 29.46 44.00
N ALA A 69 -29.06 28.51 44.13
CA ALA A 69 -28.75 27.12 44.44
C ALA A 69 -28.31 26.36 43.17
N TRP A 70 -27.24 25.57 43.31
CA TRP A 70 -26.64 24.78 42.25
C TRP A 70 -26.69 23.29 42.58
N THR A 71 -26.83 22.44 41.56
CA THR A 71 -26.71 20.99 41.72
C THR A 71 -25.27 20.58 42.01
N GLN A 72 -25.09 19.34 42.49
CA GLN A 72 -23.76 18.73 42.64
C GLN A 72 -23.08 18.51 41.27
N ALA A 73 -21.77 18.25 41.28
CA ALA A 73 -21.00 17.97 40.06
C ALA A 73 -21.54 16.73 39.32
N ALA A 74 -21.79 16.87 38.02
CA ALA A 74 -22.26 15.82 37.13
C ALA A 74 -21.84 16.13 35.68
N GLY A 75 -22.08 15.20 34.75
CA GLY A 75 -21.85 15.39 33.32
C GLY A 75 -20.52 14.85 32.78
N ASP A 76 -19.79 14.07 33.57
CA ASP A 76 -18.68 13.27 33.07
C ASP A 76 -19.21 12.23 32.07
N HIS A 77 -18.74 12.32 30.83
CA HIS A 77 -19.15 11.44 29.73
C HIS A 77 -18.05 11.35 28.68
N ALA A 78 -18.09 10.29 27.89
CA ALA A 78 -17.18 10.08 26.76
C ALA A 78 -17.97 9.90 25.47
N HIS A 79 -17.35 10.30 24.36
CA HIS A 79 -17.85 10.03 23.01
C HIS A 79 -16.93 9.04 22.32
N THR A 80 -17.50 8.16 21.51
CA THR A 80 -16.75 7.32 20.57
C THR A 80 -16.89 7.90 19.17
N VAL A 81 -15.79 7.92 18.42
CA VAL A 81 -15.78 8.36 17.02
C VAL A 81 -15.25 7.23 16.15
N TYR A 82 -16.08 6.75 15.23
CA TYR A 82 -15.65 5.78 14.23
C TYR A 82 -15.00 6.51 13.05
N ILE A 83 -13.77 6.13 12.68
CA ILE A 83 -13.02 6.77 11.59
C ILE A 83 -13.22 6.05 10.24
N GLY A 84 -13.12 4.72 10.23
CA GLY A 84 -13.31 3.89 9.03
C GLY A 84 -12.02 3.32 8.42
N GLY A 85 -12.19 2.40 7.48
CA GLY A 85 -11.09 1.84 6.67
C GLY A 85 -10.70 2.76 5.52
N HIS A 86 -9.46 2.62 5.04
CA HIS A 86 -8.96 3.34 3.87
C HIS A 86 -7.93 2.49 3.12
N GLU A 87 -7.74 2.79 1.84
CA GLU A 87 -6.78 2.13 0.96
C GLU A 87 -6.05 3.16 0.12
N HIS A 88 -4.85 2.81 -0.33
CA HIS A 88 -4.05 3.61 -1.25
C HIS A 88 -3.71 2.78 -2.48
N THR A 89 -3.59 3.44 -3.62
CA THR A 89 -3.02 2.87 -4.85
C THR A 89 -1.64 3.48 -5.08
N MET A 90 -0.74 2.69 -5.67
CA MET A 90 0.61 3.11 -6.01
C MET A 90 0.91 2.72 -7.46
N TYR A 91 1.32 3.70 -8.27
CA TYR A 91 1.75 3.45 -9.63
C TYR A 91 3.27 3.17 -9.66
N ILE A 92 3.66 1.98 -10.11
CA ILE A 92 5.08 1.57 -10.13
C ILE A 92 5.80 2.05 -11.40
N GLY A 93 5.09 2.07 -12.54
CA GLY A 93 5.65 2.49 -13.82
C GLY A 93 6.31 1.39 -14.66
N PRO A 94 6.63 1.68 -15.94
CA PRO A 94 7.29 0.76 -16.84
C PRO A 94 8.78 0.55 -16.50
N HIS A 95 9.32 -0.63 -16.81
CA HIS A 95 10.75 -0.94 -16.72
C HIS A 95 11.18 -1.87 -17.86
N GLY A 96 12.49 -2.04 -18.07
CA GLY A 96 13.06 -2.89 -19.11
C GLY A 96 14.32 -3.62 -18.64
N HIS A 97 14.83 -4.52 -19.49
CA HIS A 97 16.01 -5.34 -19.22
C HIS A 97 16.95 -5.34 -20.43
N VAL A 98 18.25 -5.44 -20.18
CA VAL A 98 19.26 -5.70 -21.22
C VAL A 98 19.39 -7.20 -21.40
N VAL A 99 19.37 -7.67 -22.65
CA VAL A 99 19.55 -9.09 -23.00
C VAL A 99 20.84 -9.21 -23.81
N ILE A 100 21.71 -10.12 -23.40
CA ILE A 100 22.97 -10.45 -24.06
C ILE A 100 22.90 -11.91 -24.49
N VAL A 101 23.31 -12.18 -25.74
CA VAL A 101 23.45 -13.54 -26.28
C VAL A 101 24.93 -13.76 -26.55
N ASP A 102 25.53 -14.66 -25.79
CA ASP A 102 26.93 -15.01 -25.98
C ASP A 102 27.11 -15.85 -27.25
N ALA A 103 28.30 -15.75 -27.85
CA ALA A 103 28.62 -16.53 -29.05
C ALA A 103 28.69 -18.03 -28.73
N ASP A 104 28.08 -18.85 -29.59
CA ASP A 104 28.12 -20.31 -29.52
C ASP A 104 28.53 -20.88 -30.89
N GLY A 105 29.45 -21.85 -30.88
CA GLY A 105 29.97 -22.49 -32.10
C GLY A 105 31.47 -22.83 -32.04
N ASN A 106 31.95 -23.46 -33.11
CA ASN A 106 33.36 -23.81 -33.31
C ASN A 106 34.09 -22.75 -34.17
N ALA A 107 35.41 -22.91 -34.34
CA ALA A 107 36.23 -22.02 -35.19
C ALA A 107 35.90 -22.11 -36.69
N GLU A 108 35.37 -23.24 -37.18
CA GLU A 108 35.01 -23.48 -38.58
C GLU A 108 33.57 -24.04 -38.68
N THR A 109 32.87 -23.68 -39.75
CA THR A 109 31.56 -24.23 -40.11
C THR A 109 31.73 -25.47 -40.98
N THR A 110 31.60 -26.65 -40.38
CA THR A 110 31.84 -27.92 -41.07
C THR A 110 30.57 -28.74 -41.28
N VAL A 111 30.48 -29.44 -42.41
CA VAL A 111 29.63 -30.63 -42.52
C VAL A 111 30.43 -31.87 -42.13
N LYS A 112 29.74 -33.01 -41.94
CA LYS A 112 30.45 -34.29 -41.76
C LYS A 112 31.33 -34.57 -42.98
N ASN A 113 32.64 -34.69 -42.79
CA ASN A 113 33.62 -34.85 -43.85
C ASN A 113 34.73 -35.87 -43.48
N ILE A 114 35.53 -36.26 -44.47
CA ILE A 114 36.72 -37.13 -44.33
C ILE A 114 37.84 -36.48 -45.12
N ALA A 115 39.03 -36.36 -44.52
CA ALA A 115 40.19 -35.77 -45.17
C ALA A 115 40.79 -36.69 -46.26
N PHE A 116 41.06 -36.13 -47.43
CA PHE A 116 41.78 -36.79 -48.53
C PHE A 116 42.90 -35.89 -49.06
N ASN A 117 43.96 -36.49 -49.60
CA ASN A 117 45.03 -35.77 -50.29
C ASN A 117 44.63 -35.54 -51.75
N TYR A 118 44.54 -34.28 -52.19
CA TYR A 118 44.33 -33.96 -53.60
C TYR A 118 45.62 -34.16 -54.39
N ILE A 119 45.61 -35.06 -55.38
CA ILE A 119 46.75 -35.33 -56.28
C ILE A 119 46.39 -35.03 -57.74
N VAL A 120 47.40 -34.72 -58.56
CA VAL A 120 47.25 -34.54 -60.01
C VAL A 120 48.32 -35.36 -60.74
N ARG A 121 47.96 -36.01 -61.84
CA ARG A 121 48.88 -36.81 -62.67
C ARG A 121 49.78 -35.89 -63.50
N LEU A 122 51.10 -36.13 -63.48
CA LEU A 122 52.06 -35.51 -64.42
C LEU A 122 52.08 -36.29 -65.75
N ALA A 123 52.38 -35.57 -66.85
CA ALA A 123 52.39 -36.10 -68.21
C ALA A 123 53.38 -37.26 -68.42
#